data_AF-A0A6G3QV75-F1
#
_entry.id   AF-A0A6G3QV75-F1
#
_cell.length_a   1.000
_cell.length_b   1.000
_cell.length_c   1.000
_cell.angle_alpha   90.00
_cell.angle_beta   90.00
_cell.angle_gamma   90.00
#
_symmetry.space_group_name_H-M   'P 1'
#
loop_
_entity.id
_entity.type
_entity.pdbx_description
1 polymer ?
#
loop_
_entity_poly.entity_id
_entity_poly.type
_entity_poly.pdbx_seq_one_letter_code
_entity_poly.pdbx_strand_id
1 'polypeptide(L)' 'MLKPHPVVLRRLVEEYEALAGAETPQGAAGPNSRLRDLAYTLCVSTGTRDVRHALETAHRWLGTSTAAARPRPAALAAD' A
#
# COMPACT_ATOMS: atom_id res chain seq x y z
N MET A 1 -17.33 -1.29 -3.50
CA MET A 1 -16.01 -0.72 -3.88
C MET A 1 -15.14 -1.85 -4.41
N LEU A 2 -14.63 -1.71 -5.64
CA LEU A 2 -13.71 -2.66 -6.25
C LEU A 2 -12.34 -2.51 -5.57
N LYS A 3 -11.72 -3.62 -5.13
CA LYS A 3 -10.36 -3.57 -4.58
C LYS A 3 -9.38 -3.19 -5.71
N PRO A 4 -8.48 -2.23 -5.50
CA PRO A 4 -7.45 -1.91 -6.49
C PRO A 4 -6.56 -3.14 -6.73
N HIS A 5 -6.01 -3.25 -7.94
CA HIS A 5 -5.12 -4.35 -8.28
C HIS A 5 -3.90 -4.36 -7.32
N PRO A 6 -3.53 -5.50 -6.72
CA PRO A 6 -2.56 -5.55 -5.62
C PRO A 6 -1.16 -5.03 -6.00
N VAL A 7 -0.74 -5.23 -7.26
CA VAL A 7 0.55 -4.70 -7.76
C VAL A 7 0.56 -3.16 -7.76
N VAL A 8 -0.55 -2.52 -8.14
CA VAL A 8 -0.67 -1.06 -8.18
C VAL A 8 -0.71 -0.52 -6.75
N LEU A 9 -1.51 -1.15 -5.88
CA LEU A 9 -1.61 -0.75 -4.48
C LEU A 9 -0.26 -0.83 -3.76
N ARG A 10 0.52 -1.89 -4.00
CA ARG A 10 1.86 -2.04 -3.42
C ARG A 10 2.79 -0.90 -3.83
N ARG A 11 2.83 -0.56 -5.13
CA ARG A 11 3.67 0.54 -5.62
C ARG A 11 3.31 1.88 -5.00
N LEU A 12 2.00 2.17 -4.86
CA LEU A 12 1.54 3.41 -4.23
C LEU A 12 1.95 3.53 -2.76
N VAL A 13 1.87 2.42 -2.00
CA VAL A 13 2.29 2.37 -0.59
C VAL A 13 3.80 2.57 -0.48
N GLU A 14 4.60 1.83 -1.25
CA GLU A 14 6.06 1.93 -1.26
C GLU A 14 6.54 3.36 -1.59
N GLU A 15 5.93 4.00 -2.59
CA GLU A 15 6.28 5.36 -2.99
C GLU A 15 5.92 6.40 -1.92
N TYR A 16 4.75 6.26 -1.29
CA TYR A 16 4.33 7.15 -0.21
C TYR A 16 5.27 7.05 1.00
N GLU A 17 5.59 5.82 1.44
CA GLU A 17 6.43 5.60 2.62
C GLU A 17 7.88 6.06 2.39
N ALA A 18 8.41 5.86 1.18
CA ALA A 18 9.75 6.35 0.82
C ALA A 18 9.82 7.89 0.85
N LEU A 19 8.82 8.58 0.31
CA LEU A 19 8.76 10.05 0.36
C LEU A 19 8.51 10.56 1.78
N ALA A 20 7.61 9.92 2.54
CA ALA A 20 7.31 10.32 3.92
C ALA A 20 8.53 10.15 4.85
N GLY A 21 9.35 9.12 4.65
CA GLY A 21 10.59 8.91 5.41
C GLY A 21 11.74 9.84 5.03
N ALA A 22 11.73 10.38 3.81
CA ALA A 22 12.76 11.31 3.32
C ALA A 22 12.54 12.76 3.79
N GLU A 23 11.30 13.14 4.16
CA GLU A 23 10.97 14.45 4.74
C GLU A 23 11.55 14.55 6.17
N THR A 24 12.84 14.86 6.28
CA THR A 24 13.53 15.13 7.57
C THR A 24 13.05 16.47 8.16
N PRO A 25 13.00 16.66 9.50
CA PRO A 25 12.41 17.87 10.11
C PRO A 25 13.15 19.18 9.82
N GLN A 26 14.37 19.12 9.28
CA GLN A 26 15.18 20.29 9.01
C GLN A 26 14.91 20.82 7.60
N GLY A 27 13.78 21.53 7.49
CA GLY A 27 13.61 22.64 6.56
C GLY A 27 13.86 22.34 5.08
N ALA A 28 12.81 21.91 4.37
CA ALA A 28 12.71 22.17 2.94
C ALA A 28 11.25 22.36 2.55
N ALA A 29 10.90 23.58 2.17
CA ALA A 29 9.66 23.85 1.50
C ALA A 29 9.69 23.19 0.10
N GLY A 30 9.13 21.97 0.00
CA GLY A 30 8.76 21.26 -1.24
C GLY A 30 9.49 19.92 -1.45
N PRO A 31 8.79 18.77 -1.62
CA PRO A 31 7.68 18.54 -2.55
C PRO A 31 6.43 17.92 -1.89
N ASN A 32 5.78 18.67 -1.00
CA ASN A 32 4.54 18.24 -0.35
C ASN A 32 3.38 17.89 -1.33
N SER A 33 3.37 18.34 -2.60
CA SER A 33 2.25 18.02 -3.49
C SER A 33 2.18 16.53 -3.84
N ARG A 34 3.31 15.91 -4.21
CA ARG A 34 3.34 14.49 -4.58
C ARG A 34 2.97 13.58 -3.41
N LEU A 35 3.47 13.91 -2.21
CA LEU A 35 3.11 13.18 -0.99
C LEU A 35 1.59 13.33 -0.68
N ARG A 36 1.03 14.53 -0.86
CA ARG A 36 -0.42 14.76 -0.72
C ARG A 36 -1.26 14.05 -1.78
N ASP A 37 -0.80 14.00 -3.02
CA ASP A 37 -1.49 13.33 -4.13
C ASP A 37 -1.51 11.81 -3.92
N LEU A 38 -0.40 11.23 -3.46
CA LEU A 38 -0.31 9.83 -3.05
C LEU A 38 -1.23 9.53 -1.85
N ALA A 39 -1.22 10.39 -0.83
CA ALA A 39 -2.12 10.26 0.31
C ALA A 39 -3.59 10.27 -0.13
N TYR A 40 -3.98 11.22 -0.98
CA TYR A 40 -5.33 11.33 -1.52
C TYR A 40 -5.71 10.08 -2.33
N THR A 41 -4.83 9.61 -3.20
CA THR A 41 -5.05 8.40 -4.02
C THR A 41 -5.22 7.16 -3.15
N LEU A 42 -4.42 7.01 -2.09
CA LEU A 42 -4.52 5.92 -1.13
C LEU A 42 -5.85 5.99 -0.38
N CYS A 43 -6.25 7.17 0.10
CA CYS A 43 -7.55 7.38 0.77
C CYS A 43 -8.71 6.97 -0.14
N VAL A 44 -8.75 7.45 -1.38
CA VAL A 44 -9.82 7.11 -2.33
C VAL A 44 -9.82 5.62 -2.67
N SER A 45 -8.65 5.04 -2.96
CA SER A 45 -8.52 3.62 -3.35
C SER A 45 -8.86 2.64 -2.22
N THR A 46 -8.70 3.08 -0.97
CA THR A 46 -9.02 2.27 0.23
C THR A 46 -10.39 2.61 0.82
N GLY A 47 -11.07 3.64 0.31
CA GLY A 47 -12.35 4.12 0.85
C GLY A 47 -12.22 4.73 2.24
N THR A 48 -11.09 5.35 2.55
CA THR A 48 -10.79 5.97 3.85
C THR A 48 -10.68 7.49 3.73
N ARG A 49 -10.63 8.20 4.87
CA ARG A 49 -10.54 9.67 4.93
C ARG A 49 -9.19 10.20 5.42
N ASP A 50 -8.34 9.32 5.93
CA ASP A 50 -7.06 9.67 6.54
C ASP A 50 -5.98 8.68 6.07
N VAL A 51 -4.79 9.21 5.80
CA VAL A 51 -3.71 8.44 5.17
C VAL A 51 -3.20 7.31 6.06
N ARG A 52 -3.25 7.45 7.40
CA ARG A 52 -2.85 6.36 8.29
C ARG A 52 -3.80 5.18 8.18
N HIS A 53 -5.11 5.45 8.21
CA HIS A 53 -6.13 4.42 7.99
C HIS A 53 -6.06 3.82 6.58
N ALA A 54 -5.70 4.63 5.57
CA ALA A 54 -5.48 4.16 4.21
C ALA A 54 -4.33 3.14 4.17
N LEU A 55 -3.18 3.48 4.75
CA LEU A 55 -2.00 2.60 4.81
C LEU A 55 -2.31 1.30 5.56
N GLU A 56 -2.93 1.38 6.74
CA GLU A 56 -3.32 0.17 7.49
C GLU A 56 -4.23 -0.75 6.66
N THR A 57 -5.19 -0.16 5.94
CA THR A 57 -6.12 -0.91 5.09
C THR A 57 -5.39 -1.53 3.89
N ALA A 58 -4.50 -0.78 3.25
CA ALA A 58 -3.70 -1.26 2.13
C ALA A 58 -2.78 -2.41 2.54
N HIS A 59 -2.08 -2.29 3.67
CA HIS A 59 -1.22 -3.33 4.24
C HIS A 59 -2.00 -4.61 4.55
N ARG A 60 -3.19 -4.49 5.14
CA ARG A 60 -4.08 -5.65 5.35
C ARG A 60 -4.46 -6.33 4.04
N TRP A 61 -4.83 -5.57 3.01
CA TRP A 61 -5.20 -6.13 1.71
C TRP A 61 -4.03 -6.82 1.01
N LEU A 62 -2.83 -6.23 1.06
CA LEU A 62 -1.61 -6.83 0.51
C LEU A 62 -1.21 -8.11 1.26
N GLY A 63 -1.36 -8.14 2.59
CA GLY A 63 -1.17 -9.33 3.42
C GLY A 63 -2.14 -10.47 3.08
N THR A 64 -3.40 -10.15 2.77
CA THR A 64 -4.37 -11.17 2.31
C THR A 64 -4.09 -11.66 0.89
N SER A 65 -3.56 -10.79 0.01
CA SER A 65 -3.24 -11.16 -1.37
C SER A 65 -2.05 -12.10 -1.47
N THR A 66 -1.02 -11.94 -0.62
CA THR A 66 0.12 -12.88 -0.61
C THR A 66 -0.30 -14.27 -0.12
N ALA A 67 -1.26 -14.35 0.80
CA ALA A 67 -1.83 -15.62 1.25
C ALA A 67 -2.60 -16.34 0.13
N ALA A 68 -3.37 -15.60 -0.69
CA ALA A 68 -4.10 -16.17 -1.82
C ALA A 68 -3.19 -16.61 -2.99
N ALA A 69 -2.02 -15.99 -3.15
CA ALA A 69 -1.06 -16.30 -4.22
C ALA A 69 -0.10 -17.46 -3.87
N ARG A 70 -0.14 -18.00 -2.65
CA ARG A 70 0.72 -19.13 -2.27
C ARG A 70 0.21 -20.39 -2.99
N PRO A 71 0.99 -21.06 -3.86
CA PRO A 71 0.57 -22.33 -4.42
C PRO A 71 0.38 -23.32 -3.27
N ARG A 72 -0.76 -24.02 -3.24
CA ARG A 72 -0.97 -25.16 -2.35
C ARG A 72 0.19 -26.13 -2.58
N PRO A 73 0.98 -26.53 -1.57
CA PRO A 73 1.95 -27.59 -1.77
C PRO A 73 1.16 -28.82 -2.22
N ALA A 74 1.50 -29.32 -3.42
CA ALA A 74 0.95 -30.57 -3.92
C ALA A 74 1.17 -31.63 -2.84
N ALA A 75 0.07 -32.17 -2.32
CA ALA A 75 0.12 -33.25 -1.36
C ALA A 75 1.00 -34.35 -1.94
N LEU A 76 2.06 -34.70 -1.20
CA LEU A 76 2.92 -35.82 -1.49
C LEU A 76 2.04 -37.07 -1.52
N ALA A 77 1.64 -37.53 -2.71
CA ALA A 77 1.13 -38.86 -2.92
C ALA A 77 2.35 -39.78 -2.89
N ALA A 78 2.62 -40.35 -1.72
CA ALA A 78 3.48 -41.51 -1.58
C ALA A 78 2.60 -42.75 -1.79
N ASP A 79 2.94 -43.54 -2.82
CA ASP A 79 2.65 -44.97 -2.92
C ASP A 79 4.00 -45.69 -2.81
#